data_AF-S7MNX6-F1
#
_entry.id   AF-S7MNX6-F1
#
_cell.length_a   1.000
_cell.length_b   1.000
_cell.length_c   1.000
_cell.angle_alpha   90.00
_cell.angle_beta   90.00
_cell.angle_gamma   90.00
#
_symmetry.space_group_name_H-M   'P 1'
#
loop_
_entity.id
_entity.type
_entity.pdbx_description
1 polymer ?
#
loop_
_entity_poly.entity_id
_entity_poly.type
_entity_poly.pdbx_seq_one_letter_code
_entity_poly.pdbx_strand_id
1 'polypeptide(L)'
;MATETAKVWLSRCFGVLQRSLYVACTALALQLVMRCWKPVPRGPVLWAAQAEPWATWVPLLCFVLHAVAWLLIFSILLVFDYAELMGLKQVYYHVRGLGEPLALKSPRALRLFSHLRHPVCVELLTVLWVVPTLGTDRLLLALLLTLYLGLAHGLDQQDLCYLRAQLQRKLHLLSRPQEGSAQ
;
A
#
# COMPACT_ATOMS: atom_id res chain seq x y z
N MET A 1 4.46 4.99 -16.59
CA MET A 1 4.26 6.42 -16.30
C MET A 1 3.66 7.07 -17.54
N ALA A 2 2.46 7.65 -17.46
CA ALA A 2 1.91 8.43 -18.57
C ALA A 2 2.79 9.68 -18.82
N THR A 3 3.02 10.02 -20.09
CA THR A 3 3.77 11.22 -20.50
C THR A 3 3.14 12.47 -19.87
N GLU A 4 3.97 13.42 -19.42
CA GLU A 4 3.53 14.64 -18.72
C GLU A 4 2.48 15.43 -19.52
N THR A 5 2.55 15.37 -20.85
CA THR A 5 1.56 15.95 -21.78
C THR A 5 0.17 15.33 -21.65
N ALA A 6 0.08 14.01 -21.52
CA ALA A 6 -1.19 13.32 -21.33
C ALA A 6 -1.81 13.67 -19.97
N LYS A 7 -0.98 13.83 -18.92
CA LYS A 7 -1.47 14.25 -17.59
C LYS A 7 -2.05 15.66 -17.63
N VAL A 8 -1.39 16.60 -18.31
CA VAL A 8 -1.86 17.99 -18.44
C VAL A 8 -3.13 18.10 -19.28
N TRP A 9 -3.25 17.29 -20.34
CA TRP A 9 -4.46 17.27 -21.14
C TRP A 9 -5.64 16.66 -20.35
N LEU A 10 -5.40 15.55 -19.67
CA LEU A 10 -6.43 14.87 -18.87
C LEU A 10 -6.88 15.71 -17.67
N SER A 11 -5.97 16.48 -17.06
CA SER A 11 -6.31 17.42 -15.98
C SER A 11 -7.16 18.59 -16.47
N ARG A 12 -6.90 19.09 -17.69
CA ARG A 12 -7.73 20.13 -18.30
C ARG A 12 -9.12 19.65 -18.68
N CYS A 13 -9.25 18.41 -19.15
CA CYS A 13 -10.54 17.85 -19.56
C CYS A 13 -11.41 17.36 -18.39
N PHE A 14 -10.82 16.71 -17.39
CA PHE A 14 -11.57 16.05 -16.31
C PHE A 14 -11.44 16.74 -14.95
N GLY A 15 -10.52 17.69 -14.80
CA GLY A 15 -10.30 18.43 -13.55
C GLY A 15 -10.23 17.51 -12.34
N VAL A 16 -11.16 17.71 -11.41
CA VAL A 16 -11.26 16.97 -10.13
C VAL A 16 -11.58 15.48 -10.33
N LEU A 17 -12.17 15.08 -11.46
CA LEU A 17 -12.51 13.67 -11.74
C LEU A 17 -11.33 12.84 -12.26
N GLN A 18 -10.20 13.46 -12.62
CA GLN A 18 -9.06 12.76 -13.22
C GLN A 18 -8.60 11.57 -12.36
N ARG A 19 -8.51 11.75 -11.04
CA ARG A 19 -8.07 10.71 -10.11
C ARG A 19 -9.04 9.54 -10.06
N SER A 20 -10.33 9.82 -9.93
CA SER A 20 -11.38 8.79 -9.88
C SER A 20 -11.45 7.99 -11.18
N LEU A 21 -11.34 8.66 -12.33
CA LEU A 21 -11.31 7.99 -13.64
C LEU A 21 -10.07 7.14 -13.81
N TYR A 22 -8.89 7.66 -13.43
CA TYR A 22 -7.66 6.88 -13.47
C TYR A 22 -7.78 5.60 -12.63
N VAL A 23 -8.31 5.70 -11.41
CA VAL A 23 -8.47 4.55 -10.52
C VAL A 23 -9.50 3.57 -11.07
N ALA A 24 -10.64 4.05 -11.59
CA ALA A 24 -11.67 3.21 -12.21
C ALA A 24 -11.14 2.47 -13.45
N CYS A 25 -10.45 3.16 -14.35
CA CYS A 25 -9.81 2.54 -15.51
C CYS A 25 -8.74 1.52 -15.10
N THR A 26 -7.95 1.82 -14.06
CA THR A 26 -6.96 0.88 -13.51
C THR A 26 -7.64 -0.37 -12.96
N ALA A 27 -8.73 -0.20 -12.20
CA ALA A 27 -9.50 -1.32 -11.66
C ALA A 27 -10.13 -2.18 -12.77
N LEU A 28 -10.67 -1.56 -13.81
CA LEU A 28 -11.21 -2.25 -14.99
C LEU A 28 -10.14 -3.02 -15.74
N ALA A 29 -8.98 -2.41 -16.00
CA ALA A 29 -7.86 -3.07 -16.64
C ALA A 29 -7.38 -4.28 -15.82
N LEU A 30 -7.26 -4.12 -14.50
CA LEU A 30 -6.91 -5.22 -13.60
C LEU A 30 -7.97 -6.33 -13.64
N GLN A 31 -9.25 -5.99 -13.64
CA GLN A 31 -10.34 -6.96 -13.74
C GLN A 31 -10.30 -7.74 -15.07
N LEU A 32 -9.98 -7.08 -16.17
CA LEU A 32 -9.80 -7.72 -17.48
C LEU A 32 -8.61 -8.67 -17.45
N VAL A 33 -7.47 -8.26 -16.88
CA VAL A 33 -6.30 -9.13 -16.72
C VAL A 33 -6.64 -10.37 -15.90
N MET A 34 -7.34 -10.21 -14.77
CA MET A 34 -7.78 -11.34 -13.94
C MET A 34 -8.75 -12.27 -14.67
N ARG A 35 -9.68 -11.74 -15.47
CA ARG A 35 -10.62 -12.56 -16.26
C ARG A 35 -9.97 -13.28 -17.42
N CYS A 36 -9.02 -12.63 -18.09
CA CYS A 36 -8.27 -13.21 -19.21
C CYS A 36 -7.08 -14.05 -18.73
N TRP A 37 -6.87 -14.17 -17.41
CA TRP A 37 -5.77 -14.92 -16.85
C TRP A 37 -5.94 -16.42 -17.12
N LYS A 38 -4.94 -17.01 -17.78
CA LYS A 38 -4.89 -18.45 -17.99
C LYS A 38 -3.97 -19.09 -16.94
N PRO A 39 -4.39 -20.18 -16.29
CA PRO A 39 -3.52 -20.88 -15.36
C PRO A 39 -2.32 -21.45 -16.11
N VAL A 40 -1.13 -21.24 -15.56
CA VAL A 40 0.09 -21.87 -16.05
C VAL A 40 0.00 -23.37 -15.70
N PRO A 41 0.34 -24.30 -16.61
CA PRO A 41 0.43 -25.72 -16.29
C PRO A 41 1.28 -25.90 -15.03
N ARG A 42 0.84 -26.76 -14.10
CA ARG A 42 1.54 -26.98 -12.82
C ARG A 42 3.01 -27.30 -13.09
N GLY A 43 3.88 -26.33 -12.81
CA GLY A 43 5.32 -26.52 -12.81
C GLY A 43 5.75 -27.42 -11.65
N PRO A 44 7.01 -27.88 -11.63
CA PRO A 44 7.54 -28.62 -10.49
C PRO A 44 7.45 -27.78 -9.21
N VAL A 45 7.00 -28.40 -8.13
CA VAL A 45 6.98 -27.77 -6.81
C VAL A 45 8.43 -27.68 -6.32
N LEU A 46 8.92 -26.46 -6.07
CA LEU A 46 10.30 -26.24 -5.63
C LEU A 46 10.47 -26.52 -4.14
N TRP A 47 9.44 -26.25 -3.35
CA TRP A 47 9.45 -26.46 -1.91
C TRP A 47 8.07 -26.85 -1.39
N ALA A 48 8.02 -27.85 -0.53
CA ALA A 48 6.84 -28.29 0.20
C ALA A 48 7.25 -28.90 1.55
N ALA A 49 6.57 -28.49 2.62
CA ALA A 49 6.72 -29.13 3.92
C ALA A 49 5.97 -30.47 3.93
N GLN A 50 6.66 -31.59 3.66
CA GLN A 50 6.06 -32.92 3.56
C GLN A 50 6.31 -33.82 4.79
N ALA A 51 7.28 -33.47 5.65
CA ALA A 51 7.60 -34.26 6.83
C ALA A 51 6.71 -33.90 8.02
N GLU A 52 6.08 -34.87 8.66
CA GLU A 52 5.42 -34.66 9.95
C GLU A 52 6.45 -34.36 11.04
N PRO A 53 6.20 -33.40 11.96
CA PRO A 53 4.95 -32.67 12.19
C PRO A 53 4.83 -31.37 11.35
N TRP A 54 5.86 -31.02 10.58
CA TRP A 54 5.95 -29.75 9.84
C TRP A 54 4.89 -29.60 8.75
N ALA A 55 4.42 -30.72 8.19
CA ALA A 55 3.32 -30.74 7.23
C ALA A 55 2.03 -30.11 7.79
N THR A 56 1.82 -30.15 9.11
CA THR A 56 0.66 -29.53 9.78
C THR A 56 0.96 -28.11 10.29
N TRP A 57 2.11 -27.91 10.95
CA TRP A 57 2.41 -26.63 11.59
C TRP A 57 2.78 -25.50 10.62
N VAL A 58 3.46 -25.82 9.51
CA VAL A 58 3.91 -24.82 8.53
C VAL A 58 2.72 -24.14 7.84
N PRO A 59 1.71 -24.87 7.30
CA PRO A 59 0.52 -24.23 6.74
C PRO A 59 -0.25 -23.39 7.76
N LEU A 60 -0.35 -23.84 9.00
CA LEU A 60 -1.03 -23.10 10.07
C LEU A 60 -0.34 -21.77 10.34
N LEU A 61 0.99 -21.78 10.51
CA LEU A 61 1.77 -20.56 10.71
C LEU A 61 1.62 -19.60 9.52
N CYS A 62 1.71 -20.14 8.31
CA CYS A 62 1.54 -19.34 7.08
C CYS A 62 0.14 -18.70 7.03
N PHE A 63 -0.91 -19.43 7.40
CA PHE A 63 -2.28 -18.93 7.47
C PHE A 63 -2.43 -17.79 8.47
N VAL A 64 -1.89 -17.95 9.70
CA VAL A 64 -1.95 -16.90 10.72
C VAL A 64 -1.22 -15.64 10.26
N LEU A 65 -0.01 -15.78 9.70
CA LEU A 65 0.75 -14.65 9.17
C LEU A 65 0.02 -13.97 8.00
N HIS A 66 -0.61 -14.74 7.12
CA HIS A 66 -1.44 -14.20 6.04
C HIS A 66 -2.63 -13.42 6.60
N ALA A 67 -3.34 -13.95 7.59
CA ALA A 67 -4.49 -13.29 8.21
C ALA A 67 -4.08 -11.94 8.85
N VAL A 68 -2.97 -11.93 9.57
CA VAL A 68 -2.41 -10.70 10.16
C VAL A 68 -2.01 -9.70 9.07
N ALA A 69 -1.30 -10.15 8.02
CA ALA A 69 -0.89 -9.28 6.92
C ALA A 69 -2.11 -8.63 6.21
N TRP A 70 -3.16 -9.40 5.93
CA TRP A 70 -4.38 -8.86 5.34
C TRP A 70 -5.09 -7.87 6.28
N LEU A 71 -5.18 -8.18 7.57
CA LEU A 71 -5.78 -7.27 8.56
C LEU A 71 -5.02 -5.93 8.62
N LEU A 72 -3.69 -5.98 8.59
CA LEU A 72 -2.85 -4.78 8.55
C LEU A 72 -3.08 -3.99 7.25
N ILE A 73 -3.11 -4.66 6.08
CA ILE A 73 -3.41 -4.01 4.80
C ILE A 73 -4.77 -3.29 4.87
N PHE A 74 -5.82 -3.94 5.37
CA PHE A 74 -7.13 -3.32 5.53
C PHE A 74 -7.12 -2.15 6.51
N SER A 75 -6.43 -2.29 7.64
CA SER A 75 -6.26 -1.21 8.62
C SER A 75 -5.60 0.01 7.99
N ILE A 76 -4.52 -0.19 7.23
CA ILE A 76 -3.83 0.90 6.54
C ILE A 76 -4.76 1.55 5.50
N LEU A 77 -5.53 0.76 4.73
CA LEU A 77 -6.50 1.31 3.77
C LEU A 77 -7.55 2.21 4.42
N LEU A 78 -8.01 1.86 5.62
CA LEU A 78 -8.95 2.67 6.39
C LEU A 78 -8.30 3.95 6.94
N VAL A 79 -7.09 3.83 7.50
CA VAL A 79 -6.32 4.97 8.06
C VAL A 79 -5.97 6.00 6.98
N PHE A 80 -5.66 5.54 5.76
CA PHE A 80 -5.27 6.42 4.66
C PHE A 80 -6.44 7.12 3.95
N ASP A 81 -7.65 7.03 4.50
CA ASP A 81 -8.88 7.61 3.92
C ASP A 81 -9.07 7.14 2.47
N TYR A 82 -9.62 5.92 2.33
CA TYR A 82 -9.87 5.28 1.04
C TYR A 82 -10.62 6.18 0.04
N ALA A 83 -11.52 7.05 0.52
CA ALA A 83 -12.25 7.99 -0.33
C ALA A 83 -11.34 9.08 -0.91
N GLU A 84 -10.29 9.47 -0.18
CA GLU A 84 -9.24 10.35 -0.70
C GLU A 84 -8.36 9.63 -1.73
N LEU A 85 -8.02 8.36 -1.48
CA LEU A 85 -7.26 7.52 -2.41
C LEU A 85 -7.98 7.35 -3.77
N MET A 86 -9.28 7.06 -3.72
CA MET A 86 -10.15 6.92 -4.88
C MET A 86 -10.44 8.24 -5.61
N GLY A 87 -10.14 9.39 -5.01
CA GLY A 87 -10.47 10.71 -5.56
C GLY A 87 -11.93 11.15 -5.31
N LEU A 88 -12.75 10.33 -4.66
CA LEU A 88 -14.15 10.64 -4.35
C LEU A 88 -14.27 11.85 -3.42
N LYS A 89 -13.35 11.99 -2.45
CA LYS A 89 -13.30 13.15 -1.54
C LYS A 89 -13.03 14.46 -2.30
N GLN A 90 -12.20 14.41 -3.34
CA GLN A 90 -11.91 15.58 -4.18
C GLN A 90 -13.19 16.03 -4.90
N VAL A 91 -13.93 15.09 -5.51
CA VAL A 91 -15.21 15.36 -6.17
C VAL A 91 -16.25 15.91 -5.18
N TYR A 92 -16.37 15.29 -4.01
CA TYR A 92 -17.31 15.72 -2.97
C TYR A 92 -17.04 17.15 -2.49
N TYR A 93 -15.77 17.49 -2.21
CA TYR A 93 -15.39 18.83 -1.76
C TYR A 93 -15.60 19.89 -2.85
N HIS A 94 -15.36 19.55 -4.11
CA HIS A 94 -15.63 20.42 -5.24
C HIS A 94 -17.13 20.71 -5.38
N VAL A 95 -18.00 19.70 -5.32
CA VAL A 95 -19.47 19.86 -5.39
C VAL A 95 -20.00 20.68 -4.22
N ARG A 96 -19.39 20.55 -3.03
CA ARG A 96 -19.77 21.32 -1.82
C ARG A 96 -19.14 22.72 -1.74
N GLY A 97 -18.28 23.11 -2.68
CA GLY A 97 -17.58 24.39 -2.66
C GLY A 97 -16.55 24.54 -1.52
N LEU A 98 -16.06 23.44 -0.94
CA LEU A 98 -15.21 23.42 0.25
C LEU A 98 -13.70 23.57 -0.05
N GLY A 99 -13.32 23.86 -1.30
CA GLY A 99 -11.91 23.97 -1.72
C GLY A 99 -11.19 22.62 -1.86
N GLU A 100 -9.91 22.63 -2.27
CA GLU A 100 -9.17 21.39 -2.49
C GLU A 100 -8.68 20.74 -1.19
N PRO A 101 -9.04 19.47 -0.89
CA PRO A 101 -8.64 18.80 0.34
C PRO A 101 -7.13 18.55 0.45
N LEU A 102 -6.40 18.55 -0.68
CA LEU A 102 -4.94 18.37 -0.73
C LEU A 102 -4.16 19.59 -0.24
N ALA A 103 -4.73 20.80 -0.33
CA ALA A 103 -4.07 22.04 0.11
C ALA A 103 -3.85 22.09 1.63
N LEU A 104 -4.55 21.24 2.40
CA LEU A 104 -4.47 21.16 3.85
C LEU A 104 -3.32 20.27 4.36
N LYS A 105 -2.67 19.48 3.49
CA LYS A 105 -1.57 18.58 3.91
C LYS A 105 -0.23 19.29 3.85
N SER A 106 0.57 19.15 4.91
CA SER A 106 1.90 19.78 4.96
C SER A 106 2.82 19.21 3.87
N PRO A 107 3.62 20.05 3.19
CA PRO A 107 4.51 19.60 2.10
C PRO A 107 5.57 18.61 2.57
N ARG A 108 5.97 18.65 3.84
CA ARG A 108 6.89 17.67 4.45
C ARG A 108 6.25 16.28 4.61
N ALA A 109 4.97 16.22 4.98
CA ALA A 109 4.24 14.96 5.04
C ALA A 109 4.02 14.38 3.63
N LEU A 110 3.73 15.24 2.64
CA LEU A 110 3.57 14.80 1.26
C LEU A 110 4.88 14.24 0.67
N ARG A 111 6.02 14.88 0.97
CA ARG A 111 7.35 14.35 0.60
C ARG A 111 7.62 13.01 1.26
N LEU A 112 7.39 12.90 2.56
CA LEU A 112 7.58 11.64 3.29
C LEU A 112 6.74 10.51 2.67
N PHE A 113 5.45 10.75 2.37
CA PHE A 113 4.59 9.76 1.72
C PHE A 113 5.00 9.45 0.27
N SER A 114 5.69 10.36 -0.41
CA SER A 114 6.21 10.09 -1.76
C SER A 114 7.44 9.18 -1.76
N HIS A 115 8.23 9.21 -0.69
CA HIS A 115 9.45 8.41 -0.54
C HIS A 115 9.19 7.08 0.20
N LEU A 116 8.35 7.10 1.24
CA LEU A 116 7.77 5.89 1.83
C LEU A 116 6.62 5.40 0.96
N ARG A 117 6.93 4.61 -0.08
CA ARG A 117 5.92 3.93 -0.89
C ARG A 117 5.21 2.84 -0.07
N HIS A 118 4.28 3.29 0.75
CA HIS A 118 3.25 2.57 1.51
C HIS A 118 3.74 1.36 2.35
N PRO A 119 3.49 1.34 3.68
CA PRO A 119 3.81 0.17 4.50
C PRO A 119 3.26 -1.13 3.89
N VAL A 120 2.04 -1.08 3.32
CA VAL A 120 1.34 -2.14 2.53
C VAL A 120 2.26 -2.98 1.62
N CYS A 121 3.31 -2.39 1.06
CA CYS A 121 4.26 -3.11 0.23
C CYS A 121 4.96 -4.26 0.98
N VAL A 122 5.27 -4.07 2.26
CA VAL A 122 5.91 -5.09 3.10
C VAL A 122 4.94 -6.23 3.38
N GLU A 123 3.70 -5.93 3.77
CA GLU A 123 2.68 -6.96 4.04
C GLU A 123 2.34 -7.76 2.78
N LEU A 124 2.28 -7.11 1.60
CA LEU A 124 2.10 -7.81 0.33
C LEU A 124 3.28 -8.74 0.01
N LEU A 125 4.52 -8.33 0.28
CA LEU A 125 5.68 -9.21 0.16
C LEU A 125 5.60 -10.39 1.13
N THR A 126 5.15 -10.17 2.37
CA THR A 126 4.91 -11.25 3.34
C THR A 126 3.91 -12.26 2.78
N VAL A 127 2.79 -11.80 2.21
CA VAL A 127 1.81 -12.69 1.57
C VAL A 127 2.42 -13.45 0.39
N LEU A 128 3.27 -12.83 -0.41
CA LEU A 128 3.93 -13.48 -1.55
C LEU A 128 4.89 -14.60 -1.12
N TRP A 129 5.72 -14.35 -0.10
CA TRP A 129 6.80 -15.23 0.32
C TRP A 129 6.39 -16.30 1.34
N VAL A 130 5.48 -16.02 2.26
CA VAL A 130 5.18 -16.88 3.43
C VAL A 130 4.17 -17.97 3.08
N VAL A 131 4.56 -18.96 2.29
CA VAL A 131 3.62 -19.96 1.78
C VAL A 131 4.04 -21.39 2.06
N PRO A 132 3.09 -22.31 2.28
CA PRO A 132 3.39 -23.70 2.64
C PRO A 132 3.92 -24.54 1.47
N THR A 133 3.65 -24.11 0.24
CA THR A 133 4.15 -24.74 -0.98
C THR A 133 4.54 -23.65 -1.96
N LEU A 134 5.75 -23.71 -2.50
CA LEU A 134 6.31 -22.67 -3.35
C LEU A 134 6.51 -23.20 -4.78
N GLY A 135 5.70 -22.66 -5.70
CA GLY A 135 5.79 -22.93 -7.14
C GLY A 135 6.76 -22.00 -7.85
N THR A 136 7.21 -22.40 -9.04
CA THR A 136 8.13 -21.60 -9.88
C THR A 136 7.54 -20.26 -10.31
N ASP A 137 6.26 -20.25 -10.66
CA ASP A 137 5.47 -19.07 -11.03
C ASP A 137 5.42 -18.04 -9.90
N ARG A 138 5.14 -18.50 -8.68
CA ARG A 138 5.06 -17.64 -7.51
C ARG A 138 6.44 -17.13 -7.08
N LEU A 139 7.47 -17.97 -7.16
CA LEU A 139 8.85 -17.54 -6.86
C LEU A 139 9.27 -16.40 -7.78
N LEU A 140 9.03 -16.56 -9.08
CA LEU A 140 9.35 -15.55 -10.08
C LEU A 140 8.61 -14.24 -9.79
N LEU A 141 7.31 -14.32 -9.49
CA LEU A 141 6.50 -13.16 -9.12
C LEU A 141 7.02 -12.47 -7.85
N ALA A 142 7.33 -13.26 -6.81
CA ALA A 142 7.84 -12.75 -5.53
C ALA A 142 9.19 -12.05 -5.70
N LEU A 143 10.12 -12.66 -6.45
CA LEU A 143 11.43 -12.06 -6.75
C LEU A 143 11.31 -10.76 -7.55
N LEU A 144 10.51 -10.76 -8.62
CA LEU A 144 10.30 -9.57 -9.45
C LEU A 144 9.70 -8.43 -8.63
N LEU A 145 8.69 -8.71 -7.80
CA LEU A 145 8.07 -7.71 -6.95
C LEU A 145 9.00 -7.23 -5.84
N THR A 146 9.79 -8.11 -5.22
CA THR A 146 10.80 -7.71 -4.23
C THR A 146 11.86 -6.81 -4.84
N LEU A 147 12.38 -7.15 -6.03
CA LEU A 147 13.35 -6.32 -6.73
C LEU A 147 12.75 -4.97 -7.13
N TYR A 148 11.54 -4.98 -7.69
CA TYR A 148 10.83 -3.75 -8.05
C TYR A 148 10.63 -2.83 -6.84
N LEU A 149 10.17 -3.38 -5.71
CA LEU A 149 10.02 -2.63 -4.46
C LEU A 149 11.36 -2.13 -3.94
N GLY A 150 12.39 -2.98 -3.91
CA GLY A 150 13.72 -2.61 -3.43
C GLY A 150 14.36 -1.47 -4.23
N LEU A 151 14.19 -1.47 -5.55
CA LEU A 151 14.64 -0.38 -6.42
C LEU A 151 13.77 0.88 -6.29
N ALA A 152 12.48 0.72 -5.99
CA ALA A 152 11.54 1.83 -5.85
C ALA A 152 11.58 2.50 -4.47
N HIS A 153 12.15 1.84 -3.45
CA HIS A 153 12.25 2.36 -2.09
C HIS A 153 13.66 2.89 -1.82
N GLY A 154 13.78 4.22 -1.78
CA GLY A 154 14.95 4.92 -1.26
C GLY A 154 14.48 5.94 -0.24
N LEU A 155 14.78 5.71 1.04
CA LEU A 155 14.56 6.71 2.07
C LEU A 155 15.75 7.67 2.07
N ASP A 156 15.50 8.94 1.79
CA ASP A 156 16.53 9.96 1.89
C ASP A 156 16.79 10.32 3.36
N GLN A 157 18.01 10.79 3.65
CA GLN A 157 18.42 11.22 4.99
C GLN A 157 17.49 12.32 5.56
N GLN A 158 16.87 13.12 4.70
CA GLN A 158 15.92 14.16 5.09
C GLN A 158 14.60 13.60 5.62
N ASP A 159 14.11 12.49 5.06
CA ASP A 159 12.87 11.84 5.52
C ASP A 159 13.08 11.15 6.86
N LEU A 160 14.25 10.54 7.05
CA LEU A 160 14.63 9.93 8.32
C LEU A 160 14.67 10.96 9.45
N CYS A 161 15.25 12.14 9.19
CA CYS A 161 15.26 13.25 10.14
C CYS A 161 13.86 13.76 10.46
N TYR A 162 12.97 13.85 9.46
CA TYR A 162 11.58 14.25 9.68
C TYR A 162 10.79 13.23 10.51
N LEU A 163 10.95 11.93 10.22
CA LEU A 163 10.33 10.83 10.99
C LEU A 163 10.79 10.87 12.44
N ARG A 164 12.09 11.02 12.69
CA ARG A 164 12.64 11.15 14.05
C ARG A 164 12.04 12.33 14.80
N ALA A 165 11.95 13.50 14.16
CA ALA A 165 11.36 14.68 14.76
C ALA A 165 9.87 14.49 15.09
N GLN A 166 9.10 13.82 14.23
CA GLN A 166 7.70 13.49 14.48
C GLN A 166 7.54 12.48 15.62
N LEU A 167 8.36 11.44 15.65
CA LEU A 167 8.37 10.44 16.73
C LEU A 167 8.67 11.10 18.08
N GLN A 168 9.70 11.96 18.13
CA GLN A 168 10.07 12.70 19.34
C GLN A 168 8.94 13.61 19.82
N ARG A 169 8.24 14.32 18.92
CA ARG A 169 7.07 15.14 19.30
C ARG A 169 5.96 14.28 19.90
N LYS A 170 5.62 13.15 19.28
CA LYS A 170 4.60 12.24 19.81
C LYS A 170 4.99 11.65 21.16
N LEU A 171 6.24 11.24 21.30
CA LEU A 171 6.76 10.67 22.54
C LEU A 171 6.75 11.72 23.66
N HIS A 172 7.13 12.96 23.37
CA HIS A 172 7.04 14.08 24.31
C HIS A 172 5.58 14.40 24.72
N LEU A 173 4.62 14.26 23.82
CA LEU A 173 3.20 14.43 24.14
C LEU A 173 2.68 13.30 25.04
N LEU A 174 3.12 12.05 24.81
CA LEU A 174 2.75 10.89 25.62
C LEU A 174 3.46 10.88 26.99
N SER A 175 4.65 11.48 27.09
CA SER A 175 5.41 11.57 28.34
C SER A 175 5.02 12.78 29.20
N ARG A 176 4.17 13.68 28.72
CA ARG A 176 3.60 14.72 29.58
C ARG A 176 2.71 14.02 30.62
N PRO A 177 2.93 14.25 31.93
CA PRO A 177 2.00 13.76 32.94
C PRO A 177 0.62 14.34 32.64
N GLN A 178 -0.42 13.50 32.78
CA GLN A 178 -1.81 13.90 32.58
C GLN A 178 -2.25 14.76 33.78
N GLU A 179 -1.67 15.96 33.93
CA GLU A 179 -2.10 16.96 34.90
C GLU A 179 -3.37 17.62 34.38
N GLY A 180 -4.54 17.11 34.78
CA GLY A 180 -5.81 17.83 34.55
C GLY A 180 -7.05 17.00 34.24
N SER A 181 -7.30 15.90 34.96
CA SER A 181 -8.63 15.28 35.03
C SER A 181 -9.07 15.06 36.47
N ALA A 182 -9.05 16.15 37.25
CA ALA A 182 -9.71 16.24 38.55
C ALA A 182 -10.03 17.71 38.82
N GLN A 183 -11.15 18.17 38.29
CA GLN A 183 -11.99 19.24 38.85
C GLN A 183 -13.42 19.04 38.38
#